data_AF-A0A9Y2MZM7-F1
#
_entry.id   AF-A0A9Y2MZM7-F1
#
_cell.length_a   1.000
_cell.length_b   1.000
_cell.length_c   1.000
_cell.angle_alpha   90.00
_cell.angle_beta   90.00
_cell.angle_gamma   90.00
#
_symmetry.space_group_name_H-M   'P 1'
#
loop_
_entity.id
_entity.type
_entity.pdbx_description
1 polymer ?
#
loop_
_entity_poly.entity_id
_entity_poly.type
_entity_poly.pdbx_seq_one_letter_code
_entity_poly.pdbx_strand_id
1 'polypeptide(L)'
;MTDDFFVDADGLTNSANGFAQKAGELRSLAQRVQALTNPSTVLAATGNDKNGSNFANVHLAAAGKIYNGLDAWAKAVDGTTTAVRDMADSFRDVDEGATELAGSLRKDFTQLSTDVNSGGDGGPGEPLRAREETLLKPTTPSKPAH
;
A
#
# COMPACT_ATOMS: atom_id res chain seq x y z
N MET A 1 7.80 -8.66 -27.38
CA MET A 1 7.76 -9.08 -25.96
C MET A 1 7.28 -7.87 -25.20
N THR A 2 6.00 -7.83 -24.85
CA THR A 2 5.57 -7.02 -23.71
C THR A 2 6.14 -7.73 -22.50
N ASP A 3 6.97 -7.06 -21.71
CA ASP A 3 7.36 -7.56 -20.40
C ASP A 3 6.09 -7.56 -19.55
N ASP A 4 5.38 -8.68 -19.56
CA ASP A 4 4.21 -8.87 -18.71
C ASP A 4 4.72 -8.84 -17.26
N PHE A 5 4.54 -7.67 -16.64
CA PHE A 5 4.90 -7.42 -15.25
C PHE A 5 3.90 -8.16 -14.36
N PHE A 6 4.19 -9.42 -14.07
CA PHE A 6 3.47 -10.18 -13.05
C PHE A 6 3.83 -9.65 -11.67
N VAL A 7 2.91 -8.91 -11.07
CA VAL A 7 3.05 -8.44 -9.69
C VAL A 7 2.41 -9.44 -8.76
N ASP A 8 3.23 -10.01 -7.89
CA ASP A 8 2.76 -10.83 -6.79
C ASP A 8 2.22 -9.93 -5.66
N ALA A 9 0.89 -9.88 -5.53
CA ALA A 9 0.20 -9.11 -4.49
C ALA A 9 0.58 -9.56 -3.07
N ASP A 10 0.93 -10.83 -2.87
CA ASP A 10 1.41 -11.33 -1.58
C ASP A 10 2.84 -10.85 -1.32
N GLY A 11 3.68 -10.82 -2.35
CA GLY A 11 5.00 -10.19 -2.32
C GLY A 11 4.95 -8.70 -1.95
N LEU A 12 4.00 -7.94 -2.50
CA LEU A 12 3.76 -6.55 -2.13
C LEU A 12 3.27 -6.41 -0.69
N THR A 13 2.33 -7.26 -0.26
CA THR A 13 1.82 -7.27 1.12
C THR A 13 2.95 -7.53 2.13
N ASN A 14 3.81 -8.49 1.84
CA ASN A 14 4.98 -8.80 2.66
C ASN A 14 5.96 -7.61 2.72
N SER A 15 6.18 -6.94 1.59
CA SER A 15 7.02 -5.75 1.51
C SER A 15 6.45 -4.60 2.35
N ALA A 16 5.14 -4.35 2.27
CA ALA A 16 4.45 -3.36 3.10
C ALA A 16 4.62 -3.66 4.60
N ASN A 17 4.48 -4.92 5.00
CA ASN A 17 4.69 -5.32 6.40
C ASN A 17 6.15 -5.06 6.85
N GLY A 18 7.13 -5.29 5.98
CA GLY A 18 8.53 -4.95 6.23
C GLY A 18 8.74 -3.43 6.42
N PHE A 19 8.12 -2.60 5.58
CA PHE A 19 8.16 -1.14 5.75
C PHE A 19 7.50 -0.69 7.06
N ALA A 20 6.34 -1.25 7.41
CA ALA A 20 5.67 -0.96 8.68
C ALA A 20 6.56 -1.26 9.90
N GLN A 21 7.26 -2.40 9.87
CA GLN A 21 8.23 -2.76 10.92
C GLN A 21 9.36 -1.72 11.00
N LYS A 22 9.91 -1.28 9.86
CA LYS A 22 10.97 -0.26 9.82
C LYS A 22 10.50 1.10 10.32
N ALA A 23 9.28 1.51 10.01
CA ALA A 23 8.70 2.72 10.59
C ALA A 23 8.58 2.62 12.12
N GLY A 24 8.18 1.45 12.65
CA GLY A 24 8.17 1.17 14.08
C GLY A 24 9.57 1.23 14.72
N GLU A 25 10.59 0.68 14.07
CA GLU A 25 11.99 0.77 14.50
C GLU A 25 12.48 2.23 14.55
N LEU A 26 12.17 3.04 13.52
CA LEU A 26 12.54 4.46 13.46
C LEU A 26 11.90 5.26 14.59
N ARG A 27 10.62 5.00 14.91
CA ARG A 27 9.94 5.62 16.05
C ARG A 27 10.56 5.22 17.38
N SER A 28 10.88 3.94 17.55
CA SER A 28 11.57 3.46 18.74
C SER A 28 12.94 4.13 18.90
N LEU A 29 13.67 4.31 17.80
CA LEU A 29 14.95 5.02 17.81
C LEU A 29 14.77 6.50 18.18
N ALA A 30 13.76 7.18 17.62
CA ALA A 30 13.44 8.56 17.97
C ALA A 30 13.16 8.70 19.48
N GLN A 31 12.32 7.84 20.03
CA GLN A 31 12.01 7.81 21.46
C GLN A 31 13.26 7.57 22.33
N ARG A 32 14.17 6.69 21.89
CA ARG A 32 15.46 6.47 22.58
C ARG A 32 16.33 7.72 22.56
N VAL A 33 16.44 8.41 21.42
CA VAL A 33 17.16 9.69 21.35
C VAL A 33 16.57 10.68 22.34
N GLN A 34 15.25 10.86 22.35
CA GLN A 34 14.57 11.77 23.26
C GLN A 34 14.80 11.42 24.74
N ALA A 35 14.77 10.12 25.08
CA ALA A 35 15.00 9.65 26.44
C ALA A 35 16.45 9.87 26.90
N LEU A 36 17.43 9.59 26.03
CA LEU A 36 18.85 9.78 26.31
C LEU A 36 19.22 11.27 26.41
N THR A 37 18.49 12.14 25.73
CA THR A 37 18.73 13.59 25.74
C THR A 37 17.70 14.33 26.57
N ASN A 38 17.30 13.75 27.71
CA ASN A 38 16.39 14.41 28.65
C ASN A 38 16.97 15.78 29.05
N PRO A 39 16.24 16.89 28.82
CA PRO A 39 16.75 18.23 29.07
C PRO A 39 17.22 18.45 30.51
N SER A 40 16.48 17.94 31.50
CA SER A 40 16.81 18.10 32.91
C SER A 40 18.09 17.35 33.27
N THR A 41 18.26 16.13 32.76
CA THR A 41 19.47 15.33 33.01
C THR A 41 20.69 15.98 32.36
N VAL A 42 20.56 16.45 31.12
CA VAL A 42 21.66 17.10 30.40
C VAL A 42 22.07 18.39 31.13
N LEU A 43 21.13 19.26 31.48
CA LEU A 43 21.41 20.50 32.20
C LEU A 43 22.07 20.24 33.57
N ALA A 44 21.59 19.23 34.30
CA ALA A 44 22.18 18.86 35.59
C ALA A 44 23.62 18.34 35.44
N ALA A 45 23.90 17.57 34.39
CA ALA A 45 25.22 16.98 34.15
C ALA A 45 26.25 18.00 33.64
N THR A 46 25.82 19.03 32.93
CA THR A 46 26.72 20.01 32.30
C THR A 46 27.10 21.15 33.22
N GLY A 47 26.39 21.33 34.34
CA GLY A 47 26.60 22.43 35.27
C GLY A 47 26.07 23.77 34.75
N ASN A 48 26.12 24.79 35.62
CA ASN A 48 25.54 26.11 35.39
C ASN A 48 26.55 27.18 34.93
N ASP A 49 27.77 26.79 34.55
CA ASP A 49 28.71 27.74 33.96
C ASP A 49 28.37 28.02 32.48
N LYS A 50 29.04 29.02 31.90
CA LYS A 50 28.83 29.45 30.51
C LYS A 50 29.06 28.31 29.51
N ASN A 51 30.07 27.48 29.75
CA ASN A 51 30.44 26.40 28.83
C ASN A 51 29.46 25.23 28.93
N GLY A 52 29.08 24.85 30.15
CA GLY A 52 28.05 23.84 30.44
C GLY A 52 26.71 24.21 29.82
N SER A 53 26.26 25.44 30.05
CA SER A 53 25.01 25.96 29.47
C SER A 53 25.04 25.98 27.95
N ASN A 54 26.16 26.40 27.35
CA ASN A 54 26.31 26.43 25.89
C ASN A 54 26.30 25.02 25.30
N PHE A 55 27.03 24.08 25.92
CA PHE A 55 27.02 22.67 25.53
C PHE A 55 25.60 22.09 25.60
N ALA A 56 24.90 22.27 26.72
CA ALA A 56 23.55 21.73 26.90
C ALA A 56 22.60 22.25 25.82
N ASN A 57 22.63 23.56 25.54
CA ASN A 57 21.80 24.17 24.51
C ASN A 57 22.08 23.60 23.12
N VAL A 58 23.36 23.50 22.72
CA VAL A 58 23.74 22.94 21.41
C VAL A 58 23.37 21.46 21.33
N HIS A 59 23.65 20.69 22.38
CA HIS A 59 23.38 19.25 22.45
C HIS A 59 21.88 18.96 22.35
N LEU A 60 21.05 19.64 23.16
CA LEU A 60 19.59 19.46 23.14
C LEU A 60 18.97 19.91 21.82
N ALA A 61 19.48 20.98 21.22
CA ALA A 61 19.02 21.42 19.89
C ALA A 61 19.37 20.38 18.80
N ALA A 62 20.58 19.81 18.84
CA ALA A 62 20.98 18.76 17.91
C ALA A 62 20.13 17.49 18.09
N ALA A 63 19.91 17.07 19.34
CA ALA A 63 19.08 15.92 19.67
C ALA A 63 17.64 16.08 19.20
N GLY A 64 17.05 17.26 19.40
CA GLY A 64 15.71 17.58 18.91
C GLY A 64 15.61 17.48 17.39
N LYS A 65 16.63 17.95 16.65
CA LYS A 65 16.67 17.80 15.18
C LYS A 65 16.76 16.33 14.75
N ILE A 66 17.56 15.51 15.44
CA ILE A 66 17.67 14.07 15.16
C ILE A 66 16.33 13.38 15.41
N TYR A 67 15.69 13.65 16.54
CA TYR A 67 14.36 13.13 16.87
C TYR A 67 13.33 13.48 15.78
N ASN A 68 13.24 14.76 15.41
CA ASN A 68 12.30 15.22 14.39
C ASN A 68 12.58 14.58 13.01
N GLY A 69 13.86 14.41 12.65
CA GLY A 69 14.25 13.75 11.41
C GLY A 69 13.84 12.27 11.37
N LEU A 70 14.06 11.55 12.47
CA LEU A 70 13.66 10.14 12.59
C LEU A 70 12.14 9.95 12.53
N ASP A 71 11.38 10.83 13.21
CA ASP A 71 9.91 10.81 13.15
C ASP A 71 9.39 11.12 11.74
N ALA A 72 10.00 12.09 11.04
CA ALA A 72 9.67 12.39 9.65
C ALA A 72 9.96 11.21 8.71
N TRP A 73 11.09 10.52 8.90
CA TRP A 73 11.41 9.32 8.13
C TRP A 73 10.43 8.18 8.43
N ALA A 74 10.05 7.97 9.69
CA ALA A 74 9.04 6.99 10.04
C ALA A 74 7.70 7.26 9.34
N LYS A 75 7.26 8.52 9.30
CA LYS A 75 6.05 8.94 8.56
C LYS A 75 6.16 8.70 7.06
N ALA A 76 7.31 8.97 6.46
CA ALA A 76 7.53 8.69 5.05
C ALA A 76 7.46 7.20 4.73
N VAL A 77 8.06 6.35 5.58
CA VAL A 77 8.01 4.89 5.44
C VAL A 77 6.59 4.34 5.63
N ASP A 78 5.80 4.90 6.53
CA ASP A 78 4.38 4.57 6.65
C ASP A 78 3.60 4.95 5.40
N GLY A 79 3.90 6.12 4.80
CA GLY A 79 3.30 6.53 3.52
C GLY A 79 3.58 5.51 2.41
N THR A 80 4.84 5.03 2.32
CA THR A 80 5.21 3.95 1.39
C THR A 80 4.47 2.65 1.71
N THR A 81 4.32 2.31 3.00
CA THR A 81 3.56 1.12 3.43
C THR A 81 2.13 1.15 2.91
N THR A 82 1.43 2.28 3.08
CA THR A 82 0.07 2.48 2.58
C THR A 82 0.02 2.34 1.06
N ALA A 83 0.90 3.05 0.34
CA ALA A 83 0.91 2.98 -1.13
C ALA A 83 1.16 1.57 -1.65
N VAL A 84 2.05 0.79 -1.02
CA VAL A 84 2.32 -0.60 -1.43
C VAL A 84 1.14 -1.52 -1.12
N ARG A 85 0.41 -1.30 -0.02
CA ARG A 85 -0.83 -2.06 0.26
C ARG A 85 -1.92 -1.74 -0.76
N ASP A 86 -2.13 -0.46 -1.05
CA ASP A 86 -3.10 -0.05 -2.06
C ASP A 86 -2.79 -0.67 -3.44
N MET A 87 -1.50 -0.76 -3.79
CA MET A 87 -1.07 -1.48 -5.00
C MET A 87 -1.38 -2.97 -4.92
N ALA A 88 -1.06 -3.64 -3.81
CA ALA A 88 -1.34 -5.06 -3.63
C ALA A 88 -2.84 -5.38 -3.77
N ASP A 89 -3.69 -4.57 -3.17
CA ASP A 89 -5.14 -4.73 -3.23
C ASP A 89 -5.64 -4.46 -4.66
N SER A 90 -5.14 -3.42 -5.34
CA SER A 90 -5.48 -3.18 -6.75
C SER A 90 -5.09 -4.33 -7.67
N PHE A 91 -3.99 -5.05 -7.40
CA PHE A 91 -3.62 -6.22 -8.19
C PHE A 91 -4.53 -7.42 -7.92
N ARG A 92 -4.97 -7.63 -6.67
CA ARG A 92 -5.95 -8.67 -6.33
C ARG A 92 -7.28 -8.42 -7.04
N ASP A 93 -7.77 -7.19 -7.00
CA ASP A 93 -9.03 -6.81 -7.66
C ASP A 93 -8.99 -7.07 -9.18
N VAL A 94 -7.84 -6.80 -9.81
CA VAL A 94 -7.65 -7.08 -11.25
C VAL A 94 -7.60 -8.58 -11.52
N ASP A 95 -6.93 -9.37 -10.69
CA ASP A 95 -6.82 -10.83 -10.85
C ASP A 95 -8.17 -11.54 -10.63
N GLU A 96 -8.94 -11.09 -9.63
CA GLU A 96 -10.30 -11.56 -9.38
C GLU A 96 -11.22 -11.21 -10.57
N GLY A 97 -11.19 -9.97 -11.05
CA GLY A 97 -11.99 -9.54 -12.20
C GLY A 97 -11.63 -10.30 -13.49
N ALA A 98 -10.35 -10.57 -13.72
CA ALA A 98 -9.90 -11.38 -14.86
C ALA A 98 -10.37 -12.84 -14.76
N THR A 99 -10.33 -13.42 -13.55
CA THR A 99 -10.82 -14.77 -13.28
C THR A 99 -12.33 -14.89 -13.48
N GLU A 100 -13.09 -13.91 -13.00
CA GLU A 100 -14.54 -13.84 -13.21
C GLU A 100 -14.89 -13.72 -14.70
N LEU A 101 -14.22 -12.83 -15.42
CA LEU A 101 -14.41 -12.65 -16.87
C LEU A 101 -14.09 -13.94 -17.63
N ALA A 102 -12.95 -14.57 -17.35
CA ALA A 102 -12.57 -15.84 -17.97
C ALA A 102 -13.58 -16.96 -17.65
N GLY A 103 -14.10 -16.99 -16.42
CA GLY A 103 -15.17 -17.89 -16.01
C GLY A 103 -16.47 -17.66 -16.78
N SER A 104 -16.87 -16.41 -16.99
CA SER A 104 -18.04 -16.05 -17.81
C SER A 104 -17.85 -16.49 -19.25
N LEU A 105 -16.72 -16.12 -19.88
CA LEU A 105 -16.41 -16.49 -21.27
C LEU A 105 -16.42 -18.01 -21.47
N ARG A 106 -15.89 -18.76 -20.50
CA ARG A 106 -15.92 -20.23 -20.54
C ARG A 106 -17.34 -20.78 -20.44
N LYS A 107 -18.20 -20.22 -19.58
CA LYS A 107 -19.61 -20.62 -19.47
C LYS A 107 -20.36 -20.31 -20.77
N ASP A 108 -20.16 -19.10 -21.31
CA ASP A 108 -20.80 -18.66 -22.56
C ASP A 108 -20.41 -19.56 -23.73
N PHE A 109 -19.12 -19.90 -23.84
CA PHE A 109 -18.64 -20.86 -24.84
C PHE A 109 -19.23 -22.26 -24.67
N THR A 110 -19.34 -22.74 -23.42
CA THR A 110 -19.92 -24.06 -23.12
C THR A 110 -21.41 -24.10 -23.48
N GLN A 111 -22.14 -23.02 -23.18
CA GLN A 111 -23.55 -22.87 -23.53
C GLN A 111 -23.73 -22.87 -25.05
N LEU A 112 -22.97 -22.03 -25.77
CA LEU A 112 -23.02 -21.96 -27.23
C LEU A 112 -22.72 -23.32 -27.87
N SER A 113 -21.69 -24.02 -27.38
CA SER A 113 -21.35 -25.37 -27.84
C SER A 113 -22.51 -26.34 -27.63
N THR A 114 -23.16 -26.28 -26.46
CA THR A 114 -24.32 -27.11 -26.15
C THR A 114 -25.49 -26.81 -27.08
N ASP A 115 -25.83 -25.54 -27.29
CA ASP A 115 -26.92 -25.10 -28.17
C ASP A 115 -26.69 -25.54 -29.63
N VAL A 116 -25.44 -25.48 -30.10
CA VAL A 116 -25.06 -25.94 -31.45
C VAL A 116 -25.15 -27.47 -31.57
N ASN A 117 -24.67 -28.22 -30.56
CA ASN A 117 -24.67 -29.68 -30.59
C ASN A 117 -26.04 -30.29 -30.30
N SER A 118 -26.94 -29.55 -29.63
CA SER A 118 -28.29 -30.02 -29.33
C SER A 118 -29.29 -29.83 -30.47
N GLY A 119 -28.88 -29.21 -31.59
CA GLY A 119 -29.68 -29.13 -32.81
C GLY A 119 -30.95 -28.31 -32.61
N GLY A 120 -30.87 -27.01 -32.89
CA GLY A 120 -31.95 -26.06 -32.62
C GLY A 120 -33.36 -26.49 -33.04
N ASP A 121 -34.27 -26.45 -32.06
CA ASP A 121 -35.67 -26.11 -32.27
C ASP A 121 -35.90 -24.69 -31.70
N GLY A 122 -35.80 -23.72 -32.61
CA GLY A 122 -36.39 -22.36 -32.65
C GLY A 122 -36.68 -21.54 -31.37
N GLY A 123 -35.94 -20.44 -31.23
CA GLY A 123 -36.41 -19.21 -30.55
C GLY A 123 -35.39 -18.07 -30.65
N PRO A 124 -35.77 -16.81 -30.93
CA PRO A 124 -34.82 -15.71 -31.12
C PRO A 124 -34.21 -15.31 -29.77
N GLY A 125 -33.06 -15.89 -29.43
CA GLY A 125 -32.23 -15.43 -28.32
C GLY A 125 -31.70 -14.04 -28.61
N GLU A 126 -31.80 -13.13 -27.63
CA GLU A 126 -31.28 -11.77 -27.72
C GLU A 126 -29.84 -11.75 -28.27
N PRO A 127 -29.52 -10.84 -29.21
CA PRO A 127 -28.17 -10.76 -29.75
C PRO A 127 -27.17 -10.34 -28.67
N LEU A 128 -26.17 -11.19 -28.47
CA LEU A 128 -25.03 -11.05 -27.55
C LEU A 128 -24.36 -9.66 -27.53
N ARG A 129 -24.50 -8.88 -28.62
CA ARG A 129 -24.00 -7.50 -28.74
C ARG A 129 -24.56 -6.53 -27.71
N ALA A 130 -25.78 -6.75 -27.21
CA ALA A 130 -26.38 -5.85 -26.22
C ALA A 130 -25.78 -6.00 -24.81
N ARG A 131 -25.10 -7.12 -24.50
CA ARG A 131 -24.49 -7.37 -23.17
C ARG A 131 -23.00 -7.06 -23.10
N GLU A 132 -22.30 -7.04 -24.23
CA GLU A 132 -20.88 -6.66 -24.29
C GLU A 132 -20.63 -5.21 -23.82
N GLU A 133 -21.53 -4.26 -24.16
CA GLU A 133 -21.38 -2.85 -23.76
C GLU A 133 -21.51 -2.60 -22.24
N THR A 134 -22.18 -3.49 -21.51
CA THR A 134 -22.33 -3.38 -20.05
C THR A 134 -21.14 -3.92 -19.26
N LEU A 135 -20.43 -4.92 -19.80
CA LEU A 135 -19.31 -5.59 -19.12
C LEU A 135 -17.95 -4.93 -19.42
N LEU A 136 -17.86 -4.15 -20.50
CA LEU A 136 -16.65 -3.41 -20.90
C LEU A 136 -16.54 -2.02 -20.26
N LYS A 137 -17.47 -1.61 -19.39
CA LYS A 137 -17.29 -0.37 -18.64
C LYS A 137 -16.19 -0.57 -17.60
N PRO A 138 -15.10 0.22 -17.64
CA PRO A 138 -14.11 0.21 -16.59
C PRO A 138 -14.83 0.49 -15.26
N THR A 139 -14.68 -0.40 -14.28
CA THR A 139 -14.98 -0.07 -12.90
C THR A 139 -14.08 1.10 -12.54
N THR A 140 -14.67 2.28 -12.43
CA THR A 140 -13.92 3.48 -12.04
C THR A 140 -13.40 3.21 -10.63
N PRO A 141 -12.09 3.33 -10.35
CA PRO A 141 -11.59 3.07 -9.02
C PRO A 141 -12.32 3.98 -8.03
N SER A 142 -12.94 3.37 -7.03
CA SER A 142 -13.61 4.09 -5.96
C SER A 142 -12.61 5.00 -5.26
N LYS A 143 -12.75 6.30 -5.48
CA LYS A 143 -11.97 7.33 -4.80
C LYS A 143 -12.19 7.18 -3.28
N PRO A 144 -11.14 7.06 -2.46
CA PRO A 144 -11.32 7.03 -1.01
C PRO A 144 -11.90 8.37 -0.56
N ALA A 145 -12.97 8.31 0.24
CA ALA A 145 -13.58 9.48 0.85
C ALA A 145 -12.58 10.10 1.84
N HIS A 146 -12.36 11.41 1.69
CA HIS A 146 -11.66 12.26 2.66
C HIS A 146 -12.52 12.50 3.91
#